data_AF-A0A8H7QNX2-F1
#
_entry.id   AF-A0A8H7QNX2-F1
#
_cell.length_a   1.000
_cell.length_b   1.000
_cell.length_c   1.000
_cell.angle_alpha   90.00
_cell.angle_beta   90.00
_cell.angle_gamma   90.00
#
_symmetry.space_group_name_H-M   'P 1'
#
loop_
_entity.id
_entity.type
_entity.pdbx_description
1 polymer ?
#
loop_
_entity_poly.entity_id
_entity_poly.type
_entity_poly.pdbx_seq_one_letter_code
_entity_poly.pdbx_strand_id
1 'polypeptide(L)'
;MPAGKLSVTPCTINGLAENGYPTSHTFVGCYVSQAEKQRTNSASGPEPHFQDTLKCNVGEHDETLYLDVINEDPSRPGPVGSAKLPLASVFTAGTFENWVPLAAPTGQHLGHIYVKLAFTPESAPAYGGYDQKTESPHTPVPEQRALYGEQQPAYASPSQAYQTGSPSPYPVGAAAGAAGVAGAAASYGAGNTYAPVAGTPPVAGTPPVDGATGTTAKPKKNAPEWMKYGGAALAGAAAVGLGAWAVDALGSDEEEERAEAEKRAFEAGQQSSEQETYQAYEQQRSFNEEQEEIYEERREREEELHEERLKEEQERYEERLEEEEERREEEQERYEERLEEEEERREEEEERREEEEEEREEAEEERLEEEEERREEEEERREEEEEEREEEEEERREEEEERLEEEEERREEEEERREEEEEEREEEYEDREIQPERPAVNDSKWR
;
A
#
# COMPACT_ATOMS: atom_id res chain seq x y z
N MET A 1 13.44 -18.74 11.72
CA MET A 1 12.15 -18.65 10.98
C MET A 1 12.34 -19.41 9.65
N PRO A 2 11.29 -19.87 8.95
CA PRO A 2 11.49 -20.52 7.65
C PRO A 2 12.08 -19.51 6.65
N ALA A 3 13.12 -19.91 5.91
CA ALA A 3 13.57 -19.15 4.74
C ALA A 3 12.58 -19.34 3.58
N GLY A 4 12.49 -18.37 2.67
CA GLY A 4 11.56 -18.45 1.54
C GLY A 4 11.40 -17.17 0.74
N LYS A 5 10.36 -17.14 -0.09
CA LYS A 5 9.98 -15.98 -0.91
C LYS A 5 8.70 -15.37 -0.37
N LEU A 6 8.73 -14.05 -0.17
CA LEU A 6 7.60 -13.25 0.28
C LEU A 6 7.12 -12.38 -0.88
N SER A 7 5.88 -12.59 -1.29
CA SER A 7 5.15 -11.69 -2.18
C SER A 7 4.47 -10.60 -1.35
N VAL A 8 4.64 -9.34 -1.73
CA VAL A 8 4.14 -8.14 -1.04
C VAL A 8 3.32 -7.32 -2.02
N THR A 9 2.01 -7.23 -1.82
CA THR A 9 1.08 -6.44 -2.64
C THR A 9 0.49 -5.33 -1.76
N PRO A 10 1.10 -4.13 -1.69
CA PRO A 10 0.40 -2.96 -1.18
C PRO A 10 -0.78 -2.65 -2.12
N CYS A 11 -1.92 -2.23 -1.59
CA CYS A 11 -3.11 -1.97 -2.40
C CYS A 11 -3.55 -0.50 -2.36
N THR A 12 -3.57 0.12 -1.18
CA THR A 12 -3.98 1.52 -1.01
C THR A 12 -3.48 2.10 0.32
N ILE A 13 -3.42 3.42 0.41
CA ILE A 13 -3.10 4.15 1.64
C ILE A 13 -4.24 5.12 1.98
N ASN A 14 -4.76 5.04 3.20
CA ASN A 14 -5.77 5.94 3.76
C ASN A 14 -5.13 6.87 4.80
N GLY A 15 -5.55 8.14 4.84
CA GLY A 15 -5.13 9.14 5.85
C GLY A 15 -4.08 10.16 5.41
N LEU A 16 -3.58 10.09 4.16
CA LEU A 16 -2.52 11.00 3.68
C LEU A 16 -2.99 12.45 3.53
N ALA A 17 -4.22 12.65 3.03
CA ALA A 17 -4.80 13.98 2.83
C ALA A 17 -4.94 14.76 4.15
N GLU A 18 -5.47 14.11 5.19
CA GLU A 18 -5.64 14.64 6.53
C GLU A 18 -4.32 15.03 7.20
N ASN A 19 -3.22 14.38 6.78
CA ASN A 19 -1.86 14.67 7.24
C ASN A 19 -1.07 15.59 6.28
N GLY A 20 -1.77 16.30 5.40
CA GLY A 20 -1.20 17.36 4.56
C GLY A 20 -0.57 16.88 3.26
N TYR A 21 -1.00 15.74 2.72
CA TYR A 21 -0.65 15.24 1.39
C TYR A 21 -1.91 15.00 0.54
N PRO A 22 -2.72 16.04 0.23
CA PRO A 22 -4.00 15.88 -0.48
C PRO A 22 -3.83 15.48 -1.96
N THR A 23 -2.69 15.81 -2.56
CA THR A 23 -2.33 15.51 -3.95
C THR A 23 -0.99 14.80 -3.98
N SER A 24 -0.89 13.68 -3.26
CA SER A 24 0.36 12.91 -3.18
C SER A 24 0.66 12.23 -4.51
N HIS A 25 1.93 12.08 -4.87
CA HIS A 25 2.40 11.21 -5.95
C HIS A 25 3.42 10.28 -5.32
N THR A 26 3.00 9.09 -4.90
CA THR A 26 3.79 8.25 -3.97
C THR A 26 4.06 6.87 -4.53
N PHE A 27 5.18 6.28 -4.13
CA PHE A 27 5.43 4.84 -4.28
C PHE A 27 5.69 4.19 -2.91
N VAL A 28 5.49 2.88 -2.86
CA VAL A 28 5.77 2.05 -1.68
C VAL A 28 7.04 1.24 -1.94
N GLY A 29 8.08 1.52 -1.17
CA GLY A 29 9.26 0.67 -1.08
C GLY A 29 9.04 -0.44 -0.04
N CYS A 30 9.42 -1.68 -0.35
CA CYS A 30 9.44 -2.77 0.62
C CYS A 30 10.80 -3.46 0.69
N TYR A 31 11.19 -3.90 1.88
CA TYR A 31 12.43 -4.64 2.11
C TYR A 31 12.42 -5.37 3.44
N VAL A 32 13.18 -6.47 3.45
CA VAL A 32 13.52 -7.23 4.65
C VAL A 32 14.97 -6.92 5.03
N SER A 33 15.89 -7.06 4.07
CA SER A 33 17.26 -6.52 4.12
C SER A 33 17.38 -5.26 3.28
N GLN A 34 18.15 -4.26 3.75
CA GLN A 34 18.38 -3.00 3.00
C GLN A 34 19.05 -3.20 1.63
N ALA A 35 19.69 -4.35 1.39
CA ALA A 35 20.28 -4.69 0.10
C ALA A 35 19.24 -5.14 -0.95
N GLU A 36 18.05 -5.57 -0.53
CA GLU A 36 16.97 -6.06 -1.41
C GLU A 36 15.76 -5.10 -1.39
N LYS A 37 16.00 -3.79 -1.55
CA LYS A 37 14.90 -2.81 -1.68
C LYS A 37 14.19 -2.97 -3.02
N GLN A 38 12.90 -3.29 -2.96
CA GLN A 38 11.96 -3.25 -4.07
C GLN A 38 11.06 -2.01 -3.96
N ARG A 39 10.47 -1.55 -5.07
CA ARG A 39 9.44 -0.49 -5.06
C ARG A 39 8.31 -0.78 -6.03
N THR A 40 7.12 -0.27 -5.72
CA THR A 40 6.00 -0.18 -6.66
C THR A 40 6.28 0.89 -7.73
N ASN A 41 5.44 0.91 -8.76
CA ASN A 41 5.18 2.11 -9.53
C ASN A 41 4.56 3.19 -8.63
N SER A 42 4.65 4.44 -9.08
CA SER A 42 4.11 5.59 -8.37
C SER A 42 2.62 5.78 -8.69
N ALA A 43 1.83 6.18 -7.69
CA ALA A 43 0.40 6.40 -7.79
C ALA A 43 0.02 7.77 -7.20
N SER A 44 -0.91 8.45 -7.88
CA SER A 44 -1.37 9.79 -7.53
C SER A 44 -2.65 9.77 -6.69
N GLY A 45 -2.82 10.78 -5.84
CA GLY A 45 -4.09 11.11 -5.18
C GLY A 45 -4.00 11.27 -3.65
N PRO A 46 -5.15 11.54 -3.01
CA PRO A 46 -5.28 11.53 -1.54
C PRO A 46 -5.27 10.12 -0.95
N GLU A 47 -5.74 9.13 -1.72
CA GLU A 47 -5.70 7.70 -1.42
C GLU A 47 -5.09 6.96 -2.62
N PRO A 48 -3.75 6.91 -2.74
CA PRO A 48 -3.08 6.31 -3.89
C PRO A 48 -3.29 4.78 -3.89
N HIS A 49 -3.68 4.25 -5.05
CA HIS A 49 -3.94 2.83 -5.26
C HIS A 49 -2.80 2.16 -6.04
N PHE A 50 -2.36 1.00 -5.58
CA PHE A 50 -1.23 0.24 -6.10
C PHE A 50 -1.68 -1.15 -6.56
N GLN A 51 -1.13 -1.62 -7.69
CA GLN A 51 -1.45 -2.93 -8.26
C GLN A 51 -0.23 -3.88 -8.30
N ASP A 52 0.97 -3.38 -8.02
CA ASP A 52 2.21 -4.16 -8.11
C ASP A 52 2.33 -5.21 -7.00
N THR A 53 2.91 -6.36 -7.36
CA THR A 53 3.29 -7.40 -6.40
C THR A 53 4.80 -7.57 -6.36
N LEU A 54 5.41 -7.02 -5.31
CA LEU A 54 6.84 -7.03 -5.07
C LEU A 54 7.27 -8.40 -4.49
N LYS A 55 8.52 -8.82 -4.73
CA LYS A 55 9.05 -10.10 -4.27
C LYS A 55 10.34 -9.87 -3.49
N CYS A 56 10.36 -10.30 -2.23
CA CYS A 56 11.55 -10.27 -1.36
C CYS A 56 12.00 -11.69 -1.03
N ASN A 57 13.31 -11.92 -0.91
CA ASN A 57 13.80 -13.12 -0.26
C ASN A 57 13.78 -12.90 1.26
N VAL A 58 13.58 -13.99 2.00
CA VAL A 58 13.49 -14.00 3.46
C VAL A 58 14.45 -15.07 3.98
N GLY A 59 15.44 -14.66 4.78
CA GLY A 59 16.35 -15.54 5.47
C GLY A 59 15.81 -16.03 6.82
N GLU A 60 16.47 -17.02 7.41
CA GLU A 60 16.01 -17.63 8.67
C GLU A 60 16.00 -16.68 9.88
N HIS A 61 16.76 -15.58 9.80
CA HIS A 61 16.93 -14.58 10.86
C HIS A 61 16.08 -13.33 10.65
N ASP A 62 15.29 -13.27 9.58
CA ASP A 62 14.50 -12.09 9.24
C ASP A 62 13.15 -12.08 9.95
N GLU A 63 12.96 -11.10 10.83
CA GLU A 63 11.78 -11.03 11.71
C GLU A 63 10.76 -9.96 11.30
N THR A 64 11.16 -8.96 10.50
CA THR A 64 10.36 -7.76 10.21
C THR A 64 10.48 -7.36 8.74
N LEU A 65 9.32 -7.17 8.10
CA LEU A 65 9.22 -6.46 6.82
C LEU A 65 9.12 -4.95 7.11
N TYR A 66 9.90 -4.16 6.37
CA TYR A 66 9.85 -2.72 6.38
C TYR A 66 9.14 -2.22 5.11
N LEU A 67 8.25 -1.24 5.30
CA LEU A 67 7.56 -0.53 4.24
C LEU A 67 7.89 0.96 4.38
N ASP A 68 8.45 1.57 3.35
CA ASP A 68 8.72 3.01 3.27
C ASP A 68 7.79 3.62 2.22
N VAL A 69 7.00 4.65 2.58
CA VAL A 69 6.18 5.42 1.64
C VAL A 69 6.92 6.70 1.28
N ILE A 70 7.18 6.92 0.00
CA ILE A 70 7.97 8.05 -0.51
C ILE A 70 7.11 8.86 -1.48
N ASN A 71 7.09 10.18 -1.29
CA ASN A 71 6.45 11.13 -2.20
C ASN A 71 7.48 11.58 -3.24
N GLU A 72 7.14 11.44 -4.52
CA GLU A 72 7.89 11.92 -5.68
C GLU A 72 7.31 13.23 -6.25
N ASP A 73 6.20 13.76 -5.70
CA ASP A 73 5.69 15.10 -6.04
C ASP A 73 6.81 16.15 -5.90
N PRO A 74 7.20 16.87 -6.99
CA PRO A 74 8.24 17.88 -6.97
C PRO A 74 8.02 19.03 -5.97
N SER A 75 6.77 19.28 -5.56
CA SER A 75 6.43 20.31 -4.57
C SER A 75 6.87 19.94 -3.15
N ARG A 76 6.91 18.63 -2.84
CA ARG A 76 7.21 18.11 -1.50
C ARG A 76 7.82 16.68 -1.56
N PRO A 77 8.98 16.49 -2.19
CA PRO A 77 9.59 15.17 -2.33
C PRO A 77 10.15 14.64 -1.01
N GLY A 78 10.18 13.32 -0.84
CA GLY A 78 10.87 12.65 0.27
C GLY A 78 10.00 11.63 1.04
N PRO A 79 10.52 11.09 2.16
CA PRO A 79 9.82 10.07 2.93
C PRO A 79 8.59 10.65 3.63
N VAL A 80 7.42 10.08 3.33
CA VAL A 80 6.14 10.41 3.97
C VAL A 80 6.08 9.73 5.33
N GLY A 81 6.19 8.40 5.33
CA GLY A 81 6.10 7.57 6.52
C GLY A 81 6.65 6.17 6.30
N SER A 82 6.70 5.39 7.37
CA SER A 82 7.15 4.00 7.34
C SER A 82 6.23 3.12 8.21
N ALA A 83 6.14 1.84 7.85
CA ALA A 83 5.51 0.80 8.66
C ALA A 83 6.49 -0.37 8.88
N LYS A 84 6.29 -1.07 9.99
CA LYS A 84 7.06 -2.27 10.36
C LYS A 84 6.09 -3.40 10.65
N LEU A 85 6.27 -4.52 9.97
CA LEU A 85 5.36 -5.65 10.06
C LEU A 85 6.10 -6.92 10.52
N PRO A 86 5.77 -7.47 11.70
CA PRO A 86 6.35 -8.72 12.18
C PRO A 86 5.94 -9.90 11.29
N LEU A 87 6.92 -10.64 10.75
CA LEU A 87 6.66 -11.72 9.79
C LEU A 87 6.17 -13.04 10.44
N ALA A 88 6.24 -13.15 11.77
CA ALA A 88 5.84 -14.37 12.49
C ALA A 88 4.38 -14.81 12.25
N SER A 89 3.46 -13.85 12.06
CA SER A 89 2.07 -14.13 11.68
C SER A 89 1.97 -14.70 10.26
N VAL A 90 2.67 -14.07 9.32
CA VAL A 90 2.71 -14.47 7.90
C VAL A 90 3.27 -15.88 7.73
N PHE A 91 4.34 -16.23 8.44
CA PHE A 91 4.91 -17.59 8.38
C PHE A 91 4.02 -18.65 9.02
N THR A 92 3.17 -18.28 9.99
CA THR A 92 2.24 -19.21 10.65
C THR A 92 0.98 -19.45 9.81
N ALA A 93 0.48 -18.41 9.14
CA ALA A 93 -0.76 -18.46 8.35
C ALA A 93 -0.53 -18.73 6.85
N GLY A 94 0.70 -18.55 6.34
CA GLY A 94 1.03 -18.58 4.91
C GLY A 94 0.66 -17.28 4.18
N THR A 95 -0.44 -16.62 4.57
CA THR A 95 -0.86 -15.32 4.06
C THR A 95 -1.18 -14.33 5.19
N PHE A 96 -1.17 -13.04 4.86
CA PHE A 96 -1.63 -11.97 5.75
C PHE A 96 -2.26 -10.86 4.90
N GLU A 97 -3.41 -10.35 5.31
CA GLU A 97 -4.11 -9.26 4.63
C GLU A 97 -4.74 -8.37 5.70
N ASN A 98 -4.25 -7.13 5.84
CA ASN A 98 -4.72 -6.19 6.85
C ASN A 98 -4.25 -4.74 6.58
N TRP A 99 -4.86 -3.81 7.31
CA TRP A 99 -4.38 -2.43 7.46
C TRP A 99 -3.20 -2.36 8.44
N VAL A 100 -2.14 -1.66 8.05
CA VAL A 100 -0.91 -1.49 8.83
C VAL A 100 -0.71 0.01 9.11
N PRO A 101 -0.50 0.43 10.37
CA PRO A 101 -0.35 1.86 10.68
C PRO A 101 0.97 2.41 10.14
N LEU A 102 0.88 3.57 9.46
CA LEU A 102 2.03 4.35 9.00
C LEU A 102 2.43 5.36 10.06
N ALA A 103 3.74 5.45 10.33
CA ALA A 103 4.34 6.44 11.20
C ALA A 103 5.27 7.38 10.39
N ALA A 104 5.12 8.69 10.59
CA ALA A 104 6.05 9.70 10.12
C ALA A 104 7.47 9.44 10.65
N PRO A 105 8.52 10.02 10.04
CA PRO A 105 9.86 10.06 10.63
C PRO A 105 9.92 10.66 12.04
N THR A 106 8.92 11.47 12.43
CA THR A 106 8.74 12.05 13.78
C THR A 106 8.07 11.09 14.78
N GLY A 107 7.57 9.94 14.33
CA GLY A 107 6.77 8.99 15.13
C GLY A 107 5.27 9.32 15.21
N GLN A 108 4.81 10.42 14.60
CA GLN A 108 3.38 10.72 14.48
C GLN A 108 2.68 9.71 13.56
N HIS A 109 1.47 9.27 13.93
CA HIS A 109 0.62 8.44 13.06
C HIS A 109 0.13 9.25 11.85
N LEU A 110 0.25 8.71 10.64
CA LEU A 110 -0.09 9.37 9.38
C LEU A 110 -1.26 8.73 8.63
N GLY A 111 -1.82 7.63 9.14
CA GLY A 111 -2.81 6.82 8.42
C GLY A 111 -2.47 5.34 8.42
N HIS A 112 -3.02 4.61 7.46
CA HIS A 112 -2.84 3.16 7.33
C HIS A 112 -2.61 2.77 5.87
N ILE A 113 -1.76 1.78 5.64
CA ILE A 113 -1.58 1.12 4.35
C ILE A 113 -2.24 -0.26 4.37
N TYR A 114 -3.07 -0.58 3.37
CA TYR A 114 -3.61 -1.92 3.19
C TYR A 114 -2.63 -2.77 2.39
N VAL A 115 -2.23 -3.92 2.94
CA VAL A 115 -1.21 -4.78 2.35
C VAL A 115 -1.65 -6.24 2.40
N LYS A 116 -1.48 -6.93 1.27
CA LYS A 116 -1.56 -8.40 1.17
C LYS A 116 -0.15 -8.97 1.10
N LEU A 117 0.08 -10.05 1.83
CA LEU A 117 1.34 -10.77 1.91
C LEU A 117 1.07 -12.26 1.68
N ALA A 118 1.92 -12.91 0.90
CA ALA A 118 1.91 -14.35 0.73
C ALA A 118 3.35 -14.89 0.84
N PHE A 119 3.57 -15.82 1.78
CA PHE A 119 4.87 -16.44 2.00
C PHE A 119 4.88 -17.86 1.45
N THR A 120 5.81 -18.11 0.53
CA THR A 120 6.13 -19.46 0.05
C THR A 120 7.44 -19.89 0.71
N PRO A 121 7.43 -20.86 1.65
CA PRO A 121 8.67 -21.37 2.21
C PRO A 121 9.53 -21.97 1.10
N GLU A 122 10.83 -21.69 1.12
CA GLU A 122 11.77 -22.43 0.29
C GLU A 122 11.83 -23.85 0.87
N SER A 123 11.17 -24.78 0.16
CA SER A 123 11.19 -26.18 0.56
C SER A 123 12.63 -26.65 0.59
N ALA A 124 13.16 -26.91 1.78
CA ALA A 124 14.53 -27.39 1.97
C ALA A 124 14.78 -28.52 0.95
N PRO A 125 15.85 -28.43 0.14
CA PRO A 125 16.03 -29.27 -1.04
C PRO A 125 15.88 -30.72 -0.61
N ALA A 126 14.83 -31.38 -1.13
CA ALA A 126 14.24 -32.58 -0.53
C ALA A 126 15.34 -33.58 -0.15
N TYR A 127 15.70 -33.60 1.14
CA TYR A 127 16.99 -34.13 1.57
C TYR A 127 17.00 -35.62 1.24
N GLY A 128 17.84 -35.98 0.27
CA GLY A 128 17.58 -37.09 -0.64
C GLY A 128 17.04 -38.30 0.09
N GLY A 129 15.79 -38.67 -0.23
CA GLY A 129 15.12 -39.79 0.42
C GLY A 129 15.96 -41.04 0.27
N TYR A 130 16.67 -41.42 1.33
CA TYR A 130 17.13 -42.78 1.48
C TYR A 130 15.89 -43.65 1.42
N ASP A 131 15.83 -44.49 0.39
CA ASP A 131 14.72 -45.39 0.07
C ASP A 131 14.52 -46.39 1.23
N GLN A 132 13.87 -45.93 2.30
CA GLN A 132 13.33 -46.79 3.36
C GLN A 132 12.09 -47.47 2.82
N LYS A 133 12.39 -48.46 1.98
CA LYS A 133 11.55 -49.58 1.60
C LYS A 133 11.02 -50.26 2.86
N THR A 134 9.94 -49.70 3.39
CA THR A 134 9.25 -50.17 4.59
C THR A 134 8.47 -51.42 4.23
N GLU A 135 9.13 -52.57 4.41
CA GLU A 135 8.45 -53.87 4.39
C GLU A 135 7.35 -53.88 5.43
N SER A 136 6.10 -54.08 4.99
CA SER A 136 4.92 -54.15 5.84
C SER A 136 5.04 -55.31 6.86
N PRO A 137 5.08 -55.05 8.17
CA PRO A 137 4.95 -56.11 9.15
C PRO A 137 3.48 -56.53 9.29
N HIS A 138 3.23 -57.83 9.17
CA HIS A 138 1.91 -58.44 9.32
C HIS A 138 1.22 -58.08 10.64
N THR A 139 -0.09 -57.82 10.56
CA THR A 139 -1.01 -57.81 11.70
C THR A 139 -1.36 -59.24 12.15
N PRO A 140 -1.22 -59.56 13.45
CA PRO A 140 -2.04 -60.55 14.12
C PRO A 140 -3.14 -59.88 14.99
N VAL A 141 -4.28 -60.53 15.07
CA VAL A 141 -5.50 -60.14 15.79
C VAL A 141 -5.95 -61.36 16.61
N PRO A 142 -6.67 -61.26 17.74
CA PRO A 142 -6.63 -60.29 18.85
C PRO A 142 -6.41 -60.98 20.22
N GLU A 143 -6.23 -60.24 21.33
CA GLU A 143 -6.76 -60.72 22.62
C GLU A 143 -7.17 -59.58 23.58
N GLN A 144 -8.14 -59.88 24.44
CA GLN A 144 -8.82 -58.96 25.35
C GLN A 144 -8.02 -58.71 26.64
N ARG A 145 -8.05 -57.48 27.16
CA ARG A 145 -8.44 -57.23 28.55
C ARG A 145 -8.77 -55.76 28.83
N ALA A 146 -9.62 -55.56 29.83
CA ALA A 146 -10.19 -54.26 30.21
C ALA A 146 -9.71 -53.81 31.60
N LEU A 147 -10.18 -52.62 32.01
CA LEU A 147 -10.48 -52.14 33.37
C LEU A 147 -9.54 -51.10 34.05
N TYR A 148 -10.18 -49.97 34.40
CA TYR A 148 -10.03 -49.08 35.57
C TYR A 148 -8.94 -48.00 35.72
N GLY A 149 -9.38 -46.86 36.30
CA GLY A 149 -8.60 -45.73 36.85
C GLY A 149 -8.38 -44.58 35.86
N GLU A 150 -8.92 -43.36 35.96
CA GLU A 150 -9.52 -42.57 37.06
C GLU A 150 -8.54 -42.17 38.20
N GLN A 151 -7.82 -41.05 38.02
CA GLN A 151 -7.65 -39.99 39.05
C GLN A 151 -6.93 -38.73 38.53
N GLN A 152 -7.68 -37.61 38.54
CA GLN A 152 -7.38 -36.24 39.02
C GLN A 152 -6.02 -35.52 38.76
N PRO A 153 -6.00 -34.17 38.68
CA PRO A 153 -4.84 -33.37 38.26
C PRO A 153 -4.00 -32.82 39.44
N ALA A 154 -2.76 -32.40 39.15
CA ALA A 154 -1.94 -31.65 40.09
C ALA A 154 -1.27 -30.44 39.41
N TYR A 155 -1.37 -29.27 40.05
CA TYR A 155 -0.68 -28.04 39.65
C TYR A 155 0.82 -28.12 39.95
N ALA A 156 1.65 -27.61 39.04
CA ALA A 156 2.99 -27.11 39.36
C ALA A 156 3.34 -25.94 38.44
N SER A 157 3.61 -24.78 39.05
CA SER A 157 4.06 -23.55 38.38
C SER A 157 5.55 -23.31 38.70
N PRO A 158 6.23 -22.32 38.08
CA PRO A 158 7.62 -22.50 37.63
C PRO A 158 8.68 -22.12 38.66
N SER A 159 9.92 -22.55 38.39
CA SER A 159 11.12 -21.91 38.95
C SER A 159 12.18 -21.73 37.85
N GLN A 160 12.80 -20.55 37.84
CA GLN A 160 13.85 -20.18 36.90
C GLN A 160 15.16 -20.91 37.23
N ALA A 161 15.95 -21.23 36.20
CA ALA A 161 17.37 -21.50 36.34
C ALA A 161 18.14 -20.65 35.30
N TYR A 162 18.98 -19.76 35.78
CA TYR A 162 19.91 -18.98 34.95
C TYR A 162 20.99 -19.90 34.38
N GLN A 163 21.31 -19.77 33.08
CA GLN A 163 22.63 -20.16 32.58
C GLN A 163 23.30 -18.99 31.86
N THR A 164 24.40 -18.55 32.45
CA THR A 164 25.32 -17.55 31.92
C THR A 164 26.37 -18.21 31.02
N GLY A 165 26.27 -18.01 29.71
CA GLY A 165 27.30 -18.40 28.74
C GLY A 165 28.29 -17.26 28.48
N SER A 166 29.59 -17.49 28.68
CA SER A 166 30.64 -16.49 28.44
C SER A 166 31.08 -16.45 26.96
N PRO A 167 31.42 -15.25 26.41
CA PRO A 167 31.93 -15.13 25.04
C PRO A 167 33.43 -15.47 24.96
N SER A 168 33.86 -15.99 23.79
CA SER A 168 35.25 -16.31 23.48
C SER A 168 35.94 -15.16 22.73
N PRO A 169 37.22 -14.83 23.01
CA PRO A 169 37.93 -13.72 22.37
C PRO A 169 38.73 -14.15 21.13
N TYR A 170 38.78 -13.30 20.10
CA TYR A 170 39.78 -13.34 19.03
C TYR A 170 40.30 -11.91 18.73
N PRO A 171 41.52 -11.76 18.17
CA PRO A 171 42.43 -10.71 18.61
C PRO A 171 42.55 -9.48 17.69
N VAL A 172 43.14 -8.45 18.28
CA VAL A 172 43.48 -7.16 17.66
C VAL A 172 44.60 -7.31 16.62
N GLY A 173 44.34 -6.93 15.37
CA GLY A 173 45.36 -6.72 14.35
C GLY A 173 45.62 -5.23 14.14
N ALA A 174 46.73 -4.71 14.66
CA ALA A 174 47.15 -3.33 14.46
C ALA A 174 48.15 -3.21 13.30
N ALA A 175 47.89 -2.31 12.36
CA ALA A 175 48.85 -1.83 11.36
C ALA A 175 48.74 -0.31 11.27
N ALA A 176 49.87 0.39 11.19
CA ALA A 176 49.96 1.84 11.28
C ALA A 176 50.80 2.43 10.13
N GLY A 177 50.52 3.69 9.78
CA GLY A 177 51.21 4.45 8.74
C GLY A 177 50.40 4.56 7.43
N ALA A 178 50.39 5.69 6.71
CA ALA A 178 51.03 6.98 6.99
C ALA A 178 50.27 8.15 6.35
N ALA A 179 50.57 9.34 6.88
CA ALA A 179 50.13 10.68 6.50
C ALA A 179 50.39 11.09 5.03
N GLY A 180 49.58 12.01 4.49
CA GLY A 180 49.73 12.51 3.10
C GLY A 180 48.77 13.62 2.62
N VAL A 181 48.71 14.74 3.35
CA VAL A 181 48.52 16.17 2.94
C VAL A 181 47.78 16.60 1.63
N ALA A 182 46.93 17.64 1.79
CA ALA A 182 46.64 18.79 0.90
C ALA A 182 45.55 18.73 -0.21
N GLY A 183 44.76 19.83 -0.27
CA GLY A 183 43.91 20.25 -1.40
C GLY A 183 42.39 20.24 -1.12
N ALA A 184 41.58 21.27 -1.37
CA ALA A 184 41.59 22.73 -1.16
C ALA A 184 40.45 23.36 -2.00
N ALA A 185 39.58 24.20 -1.40
CA ALA A 185 38.53 25.04 -2.06
C ALA A 185 37.39 24.27 -2.81
N ALA A 186 36.18 24.80 -3.01
CA ALA A 186 35.48 26.04 -2.60
C ALA A 186 34.02 25.68 -2.18
N SER A 187 33.23 26.42 -1.40
CA SER A 187 33.19 27.82 -0.94
C SER A 187 32.66 28.88 -1.93
N TYR A 188 31.38 28.73 -2.32
CA TYR A 188 30.41 29.81 -2.57
C TYR A 188 29.06 29.35 -1.99
N GLY A 189 28.15 30.16 -1.46
CA GLY A 189 28.13 31.61 -1.23
C GLY A 189 26.80 32.00 -0.56
N ALA A 190 26.72 33.20 0.05
CA ALA A 190 25.54 33.75 0.74
C ALA A 190 24.19 33.55 0.00
N GLY A 191 23.02 33.44 0.65
CA GLY A 191 22.67 33.73 2.05
C GLY A 191 21.53 34.74 2.09
N ASN A 192 20.51 34.53 2.94
CA ASN A 192 19.51 35.57 3.21
C ASN A 192 18.84 35.37 4.59
N THR A 193 19.20 36.22 5.55
CA THR A 193 18.60 36.28 6.88
C THR A 193 17.65 37.47 6.95
N TYR A 194 16.35 37.24 7.16
CA TYR A 194 15.42 38.27 7.60
C TYR A 194 14.83 37.93 8.97
N ALA A 195 14.76 38.95 9.82
CA ALA A 195 14.46 38.85 11.25
C ALA A 195 12.94 38.75 11.54
N PRO A 196 12.54 38.22 12.71
CA PRO A 196 11.14 38.19 13.12
C PRO A 196 10.65 39.58 13.55
N VAL A 197 9.45 39.98 13.09
CA VAL A 197 8.75 41.18 13.56
C VAL A 197 7.57 40.77 14.43
N ALA A 198 7.55 41.27 15.67
CA ALA A 198 6.43 41.12 16.59
C ALA A 198 5.33 42.15 16.29
N GLY A 199 4.06 41.79 16.51
CA GLY A 199 2.95 42.73 16.32
C GLY A 199 1.56 42.15 16.56
N THR A 200 1.16 41.97 17.82
CA THR A 200 -0.26 41.81 18.19
C THR A 200 -0.98 43.16 18.20
N PRO A 201 -2.25 43.20 17.79
CA PRO A 201 -3.26 43.92 18.56
C PRO A 201 -4.49 43.05 18.90
N PRO A 202 -5.16 43.28 20.04
CA PRO A 202 -6.36 42.53 20.42
C PRO A 202 -7.64 43.21 19.89
N VAL A 203 -8.58 42.43 19.37
CA VAL A 203 -9.97 42.86 19.15
C VAL A 203 -10.91 41.77 19.64
N ALA A 204 -11.89 42.14 20.47
CA ALA A 204 -12.90 41.26 21.01
C ALA A 204 -14.14 41.21 20.10
N GLY A 205 -14.85 40.07 20.06
CA GLY A 205 -16.13 39.97 19.35
C GLY A 205 -16.61 38.53 19.16
N THR A 206 -17.30 37.97 20.16
CA THR A 206 -18.16 36.78 19.98
C THR A 206 -19.38 37.14 19.13
N PRO A 207 -19.90 36.20 18.32
CA PRO A 207 -21.00 35.38 18.84
C PRO A 207 -20.85 33.88 18.50
N PRO A 208 -21.35 32.96 19.35
CA PRO A 208 -21.47 31.55 19.00
C PRO A 208 -22.78 31.31 18.24
N VAL A 209 -22.70 30.58 17.13
CA VAL A 209 -23.85 30.06 16.38
C VAL A 209 -23.61 28.57 16.13
N ASP A 210 -24.60 27.78 16.54
CA ASP A 210 -24.96 26.41 16.15
C ASP A 210 -23.93 25.26 16.03
N GLY A 211 -24.31 24.14 16.63
CA GLY A 211 -24.78 23.03 15.80
C GLY A 211 -23.90 21.77 15.64
N ALA A 212 -24.25 20.72 16.40
CA ALA A 212 -24.10 19.30 16.02
C ALA A 212 -22.66 18.73 15.86
N THR A 213 -22.36 17.42 15.99
CA THR A 213 -23.17 16.19 16.23
C THR A 213 -22.26 15.10 16.84
N GLY A 214 -22.80 14.25 17.74
CA GLY A 214 -22.35 12.86 18.01
C GLY A 214 -20.88 12.56 18.42
N THR A 215 -20.51 11.49 19.13
CA THR A 215 -21.20 10.46 19.94
C THR A 215 -20.19 10.03 21.05
N THR A 216 -20.35 9.05 21.95
CA THR A 216 -21.38 8.05 22.32
C THR A 216 -21.20 7.72 23.83
N ALA A 217 -22.08 6.89 24.40
CA ALA A 217 -21.79 5.75 25.31
C ALA A 217 -22.64 5.64 26.59
N LYS A 218 -23.20 4.43 26.78
CA LYS A 218 -23.81 3.85 28.01
C LYS A 218 -25.20 4.35 28.43
N PRO A 219 -26.28 3.60 28.10
CA PRO A 219 -27.60 3.84 28.68
C PRO A 219 -27.66 3.39 30.15
N LYS A 220 -27.96 4.32 31.06
CA LYS A 220 -28.45 3.97 32.41
C LYS A 220 -29.94 3.68 32.33
N LYS A 221 -30.36 2.54 32.89
CA LYS A 221 -31.77 2.14 32.95
C LYS A 221 -32.53 3.06 33.93
N ASN A 222 -33.30 4.00 33.40
CA ASN A 222 -34.33 4.70 34.18
C ASN A 222 -35.57 3.80 34.23
N ALA A 223 -35.99 3.43 35.45
CA ALA A 223 -37.29 2.80 35.66
C ALA A 223 -38.41 3.86 35.55
N PRO A 224 -39.59 3.53 35.00
CA PRO A 224 -40.65 4.50 34.80
C PRO A 224 -41.32 4.91 36.13
N GLU A 225 -41.69 6.18 36.25
CA GLU A 225 -42.01 6.78 37.56
C GLU A 225 -43.44 6.52 38.08
N TRP A 226 -44.29 5.86 37.29
CA TRP A 226 -45.68 5.53 37.68
C TRP A 226 -45.78 4.51 38.83
N MET A 227 -44.67 3.87 39.22
CA MET A 227 -44.65 2.82 40.24
C MET A 227 -44.44 3.31 41.69
N LYS A 228 -44.43 4.62 41.96
CA LYS A 228 -44.00 5.16 43.28
C LYS A 228 -45.07 5.34 44.36
N TYR A 229 -46.37 5.46 44.06
CA TYR A 229 -47.38 5.78 45.10
C TYR A 229 -48.76 5.10 44.97
N GLY A 230 -48.86 3.94 44.30
CA GLY A 230 -50.03 3.06 44.35
C GLY A 230 -49.83 1.91 45.33
N GLY A 231 -50.14 2.09 46.62
CA GLY A 231 -49.77 1.10 47.64
C GLY A 231 -50.33 1.27 49.05
N ALA A 232 -51.54 1.84 49.20
CA ALA A 232 -52.24 1.86 50.49
C ALA A 232 -53.15 0.62 50.61
N ALA A 233 -52.66 -0.42 51.29
CA ALA A 233 -53.40 -1.67 51.46
C ALA A 233 -54.62 -1.50 52.38
N LEU A 234 -55.74 -2.09 51.95
CA LEU A 234 -56.94 -2.45 52.72
C LEU A 234 -56.66 -2.69 54.22
N ALA A 235 -57.04 -1.72 55.07
CA ALA A 235 -57.22 -1.92 56.50
C ALA A 235 -58.66 -2.39 56.76
N GLY A 236 -58.82 -3.46 57.55
CA GLY A 236 -60.05 -4.25 57.58
C GLY A 236 -61.26 -3.57 58.21
N ALA A 237 -62.43 -3.76 57.58
CA ALA A 237 -63.73 -3.48 58.21
C ALA A 237 -64.09 -4.61 59.18
N ALA A 238 -64.05 -4.33 60.49
CA ALA A 238 -64.55 -5.23 61.54
C ALA A 238 -64.94 -4.43 62.79
N ALA A 239 -66.14 -3.84 62.80
CA ALA A 239 -66.70 -3.13 63.95
C ALA A 239 -68.20 -3.42 64.12
N VAL A 240 -68.55 -4.71 64.20
CA VAL A 240 -69.87 -5.16 64.69
C VAL A 240 -69.71 -5.53 66.17
N GLY A 241 -70.31 -4.76 67.08
CA GLY A 241 -70.02 -4.91 68.51
C GLY A 241 -70.91 -4.12 69.47
N LEU A 242 -72.17 -4.56 69.61
CA LEU A 242 -72.98 -4.53 70.84
C LEU A 242 -73.02 -3.23 71.68
N GLY A 243 -74.13 -2.50 71.60
CA GLY A 243 -74.45 -1.35 72.45
C GLY A 243 -75.95 -1.22 72.76
N ALA A 244 -76.58 -2.30 73.24
CA ALA A 244 -77.95 -2.27 73.75
C ALA A 244 -77.99 -2.02 75.28
N TRP A 245 -79.18 -1.70 75.79
CA TRP A 245 -79.57 -1.54 77.21
C TRP A 245 -79.31 -0.18 77.88
N ALA A 246 -80.31 0.70 77.82
CA ALA A 246 -80.95 1.28 79.02
C ALA A 246 -82.28 1.98 78.68
N VAL A 247 -83.36 1.59 79.38
CA VAL A 247 -84.31 2.45 80.14
C VAL A 247 -84.84 3.72 79.43
N ASP A 248 -86.15 3.94 79.29
CA ASP A 248 -87.16 3.87 80.36
C ASP A 248 -88.58 3.54 79.86
N ALA A 249 -89.49 3.18 80.78
CA ALA A 249 -90.88 2.85 80.47
C ALA A 249 -91.86 3.87 81.07
N LEU A 250 -92.75 4.46 80.26
CA LEU A 250 -94.02 5.13 80.67
C LEU A 250 -94.77 5.71 79.44
N GLY A 251 -96.05 5.36 79.24
CA GLY A 251 -96.96 6.11 78.33
C GLY A 251 -97.72 5.33 77.25
N SER A 252 -98.35 4.20 77.57
CA SER A 252 -98.87 3.21 76.60
C SER A 252 -100.13 3.56 75.78
N ASP A 253 -100.57 4.82 75.69
CA ASP A 253 -101.77 5.23 74.91
C ASP A 253 -101.52 6.39 73.91
N GLU A 254 -100.39 7.12 73.98
CA GLU A 254 -99.97 8.06 72.92
C GLU A 254 -98.97 7.42 71.92
N GLU A 255 -98.45 6.23 72.27
CA GLU A 255 -97.43 5.53 71.48
C GLU A 255 -98.01 4.84 70.24
N GLU A 256 -99.28 4.39 70.27
CA GLU A 256 -99.94 3.70 69.15
C GLU A 256 -100.29 4.67 68.00
N GLU A 257 -100.87 5.84 68.28
CA GLU A 257 -101.15 6.86 67.24
C GLU A 257 -99.85 7.43 66.64
N ARG A 258 -98.79 7.55 67.45
CA ARG A 258 -97.45 7.93 66.98
C ARG A 258 -96.81 6.84 66.12
N ALA A 259 -96.95 5.57 66.49
CA ALA A 259 -96.45 4.44 65.70
C ALA A 259 -97.19 4.28 64.36
N GLU A 260 -98.51 4.51 64.28
CA GLU A 260 -99.22 4.53 63.00
C GLU A 260 -98.82 5.72 62.11
N ALA A 261 -98.61 6.90 62.69
CA ALA A 261 -98.10 8.06 61.96
C ALA A 261 -96.67 7.84 61.44
N GLU A 262 -95.80 7.27 62.26
CA GLU A 262 -94.41 6.93 61.89
C GLU A 262 -94.36 5.81 60.85
N LYS A 263 -95.26 4.81 60.93
CA LYS A 263 -95.41 3.78 59.89
C LYS A 263 -95.87 4.35 58.55
N ARG A 264 -96.83 5.28 58.52
CA ARG A 264 -97.22 5.96 57.27
C ARG A 264 -96.12 6.86 56.72
N ALA A 265 -95.38 7.54 57.58
CA ALA A 265 -94.21 8.32 57.16
C ALA A 265 -93.11 7.42 56.59
N PHE A 266 -92.92 6.22 57.16
CA PHE A 266 -91.98 5.21 56.69
C PHE A 266 -92.40 4.59 55.35
N GLU A 267 -93.66 4.17 55.16
CA GLU A 267 -94.17 3.66 53.88
C GLU A 267 -94.12 4.74 52.77
N ALA A 268 -94.47 5.99 53.08
CA ALA A 268 -94.35 7.10 52.14
C ALA A 268 -92.88 7.42 51.79
N GLY A 269 -91.98 7.37 52.78
CA GLY A 269 -90.55 7.51 52.57
C GLY A 269 -89.96 6.36 51.74
N GLN A 270 -90.46 5.14 51.92
CA GLN A 270 -90.03 3.97 51.15
C GLN A 270 -90.46 4.06 49.69
N GLN A 271 -91.71 4.48 49.40
CA GLN A 271 -92.15 4.73 48.02
C GLN A 271 -91.41 5.89 47.34
N SER A 272 -91.13 6.98 48.07
CA SER A 272 -90.31 8.08 47.54
C SER A 272 -88.88 7.62 47.25
N SER A 273 -88.28 6.83 48.14
CA SER A 273 -86.96 6.24 47.96
C SER A 273 -86.89 5.31 46.74
N GLU A 274 -87.90 4.46 46.52
CA GLU A 274 -87.94 3.59 45.34
C GLU A 274 -88.01 4.41 44.04
N GLN A 275 -88.83 5.47 44.03
CA GLN A 275 -88.99 6.34 42.86
C GLN A 275 -87.70 7.14 42.55
N GLU A 276 -87.00 7.64 43.57
CA GLU A 276 -85.68 8.28 43.40
C GLU A 276 -84.63 7.28 42.90
N THR A 277 -84.57 6.05 43.44
CA THR A 277 -83.63 5.04 42.92
C THR A 277 -83.90 4.65 41.47
N TYR A 278 -85.16 4.65 41.02
CA TYR A 278 -85.49 4.34 39.64
C TYR A 278 -85.05 5.47 38.68
N GLN A 279 -85.25 6.74 39.06
CA GLN A 279 -84.74 7.87 38.27
C GLN A 279 -83.21 7.94 38.24
N ALA A 280 -82.55 7.67 39.37
CA ALA A 280 -81.10 7.58 39.44
C ALA A 280 -80.55 6.44 38.54
N TYR A 281 -81.26 5.31 38.46
CA TYR A 281 -80.90 4.20 37.59
C TYR A 281 -81.07 4.53 36.09
N GLU A 282 -82.16 5.19 35.68
CA GLU A 282 -82.30 5.65 34.29
C GLU A 282 -81.24 6.69 33.90
N GLN A 283 -80.92 7.63 34.78
CA GLN A 283 -79.86 8.62 34.55
C GLN A 283 -78.45 7.98 34.48
N GLN A 284 -78.19 6.97 35.31
CA GLN A 284 -76.95 6.18 35.22
C GLN A 284 -76.89 5.36 33.92
N ARG A 285 -78.03 4.82 33.47
CA ARG A 285 -78.10 4.07 32.21
C ARG A 285 -77.82 4.96 31.00
N SER A 286 -78.47 6.13 30.90
CA SER A 286 -78.22 7.04 29.77
C SER A 286 -76.77 7.52 29.72
N PHE A 287 -76.13 7.74 30.88
CA PHE A 287 -74.71 8.11 30.94
C PHE A 287 -73.79 6.96 30.49
N ASN A 288 -74.14 5.70 30.77
CA ASN A 288 -73.40 4.55 30.26
C ASN A 288 -73.59 4.35 28.75
N GLU A 289 -74.80 4.55 28.22
CA GLU A 289 -75.07 4.47 26.77
C GLU A 289 -74.32 5.60 26.01
N GLU A 290 -74.28 6.82 26.54
CA GLU A 290 -73.48 7.93 25.99
C GLU A 290 -71.96 7.67 26.09
N GLN A 291 -71.48 7.03 27.16
CA GLN A 291 -70.09 6.56 27.25
C GLN A 291 -69.75 5.52 26.16
N GLU A 292 -70.64 4.57 25.92
CA GLU A 292 -70.44 3.49 24.95
C GLU A 292 -70.38 4.03 23.51
N GLU A 293 -71.28 4.95 23.15
CA GLU A 293 -71.27 5.64 21.84
C GLU A 293 -69.97 6.44 21.63
N ILE A 294 -69.47 7.15 22.65
CA ILE A 294 -68.18 7.87 22.60
C ILE A 294 -66.99 6.90 22.43
N TYR A 295 -67.05 5.70 23.03
CA TYR A 295 -66.01 4.69 22.85
C TYR A 295 -66.03 4.07 21.45
N GLU A 296 -67.21 3.85 20.85
CA GLU A 296 -67.36 3.36 19.48
C GLU A 296 -66.89 4.42 18.46
N GLU A 297 -67.34 5.68 18.55
CA GLU A 297 -66.87 6.77 17.67
C GLU A 297 -65.34 6.92 17.73
N ARG A 298 -64.77 6.86 18.94
CA ARG A 298 -63.31 6.93 19.14
C ARG A 298 -62.59 5.76 18.50
N ARG A 299 -63.17 4.56 18.54
CA ARG A 299 -62.59 3.35 17.94
C ARG A 299 -62.67 3.40 16.41
N GLU A 300 -63.81 3.77 15.83
CA GLU A 300 -63.94 3.93 14.37
C GLU A 300 -62.94 4.96 13.84
N ARG A 301 -62.76 6.09 14.55
CA ARG A 301 -61.75 7.10 14.22
C ARG A 301 -60.30 6.59 14.35
N GLU A 302 -60.01 5.75 15.35
CA GLU A 302 -58.69 5.11 15.49
C GLU A 302 -58.45 4.05 14.39
N GLU A 303 -59.49 3.37 13.91
CA GLU A 303 -59.42 2.43 12.76
C GLU A 303 -59.25 3.18 11.42
N GLU A 304 -59.99 4.27 11.18
CA GLU A 304 -59.84 5.13 9.99
C GLU A 304 -58.43 5.76 9.90
N LEU A 305 -57.91 6.31 11.02
CA LEU A 305 -56.54 6.83 11.10
C LEU A 305 -55.46 5.75 10.96
N HIS A 306 -55.80 4.49 11.24
CA HIS A 306 -54.89 3.38 11.01
C HIS A 306 -54.85 2.99 9.53
N GLU A 307 -55.99 2.93 8.85
CA GLU A 307 -56.10 2.66 7.41
C GLU A 307 -55.45 3.78 6.58
N GLU A 308 -55.70 5.06 6.91
CA GLU A 308 -55.07 6.22 6.26
C GLU A 308 -53.53 6.14 6.34
N ARG A 309 -52.99 5.83 7.52
CA ARG A 309 -51.55 5.65 7.72
C ARG A 309 -50.99 4.47 6.92
N LEU A 310 -51.73 3.37 6.83
CA LEU A 310 -51.28 2.17 6.11
C LEU A 310 -51.23 2.43 4.60
N LYS A 311 -52.14 3.26 4.10
CA LYS A 311 -52.12 3.77 2.72
C LYS A 311 -50.99 4.76 2.47
N GLU A 312 -50.73 5.70 3.38
CA GLU A 312 -49.57 6.61 3.31
C GLU A 312 -48.24 5.83 3.32
N GLU A 313 -48.13 4.79 4.14
CA GLU A 313 -46.95 3.91 4.19
C GLU A 313 -46.77 3.10 2.90
N GLN A 314 -47.86 2.68 2.26
CA GLN A 314 -47.81 2.01 0.96
C GLN A 314 -47.42 2.97 -0.17
N GLU A 315 -48.03 4.16 -0.26
CA GLU A 315 -47.68 5.17 -1.28
C GLU A 315 -46.20 5.60 -1.16
N ARG A 316 -45.70 5.79 0.07
CA ARG A 316 -44.28 6.06 0.37
C ARG A 316 -43.35 4.88 0.05
N TYR A 317 -43.85 3.65 0.02
CA TYR A 317 -43.08 2.48 -0.38
C TYR A 317 -42.98 2.39 -1.91
N GLU A 318 -44.08 2.67 -2.61
CA GLU A 318 -44.13 2.72 -4.08
C GLU A 318 -43.25 3.86 -4.62
N GLU A 319 -43.34 5.09 -4.07
CA GLU A 319 -42.48 6.24 -4.40
C GLU A 319 -40.98 5.92 -4.29
N ARG A 320 -40.57 5.22 -3.22
CA ARG A 320 -39.16 4.80 -3.04
C ARG A 320 -38.72 3.76 -4.07
N LEU A 321 -39.63 2.91 -4.51
CA LEU A 321 -39.32 1.84 -5.45
C LEU A 321 -39.14 2.41 -6.86
N GLU A 322 -39.91 3.43 -7.22
CA GLU A 322 -39.69 4.25 -8.42
C GLU A 322 -38.36 5.04 -8.34
N GLU A 323 -38.05 5.69 -7.21
CA GLU A 323 -36.76 6.38 -6.98
C GLU A 323 -35.55 5.42 -7.09
N GLU A 324 -35.69 4.18 -6.62
CA GLU A 324 -34.64 3.16 -6.72
C GLU A 324 -34.49 2.58 -8.13
N GLU A 325 -35.56 2.55 -8.93
CA GLU A 325 -35.53 2.18 -10.35
C GLU A 325 -34.89 3.29 -11.19
N GLU A 326 -35.31 4.55 -11.04
CA GLU A 326 -34.73 5.72 -11.73
C GLU A 326 -33.22 5.86 -11.43
N ARG A 327 -32.81 5.74 -10.16
CA ARG A 327 -31.38 5.79 -9.80
C ARG A 327 -30.57 4.64 -10.41
N ARG A 328 -31.20 3.49 -10.66
CA ARG A 328 -30.55 2.33 -11.28
C ARG A 328 -30.43 2.49 -12.80
N GLU A 329 -31.41 3.12 -13.45
CA GLU A 329 -31.30 3.51 -14.86
C GLU A 329 -30.22 4.58 -15.05
N GLU A 330 -30.16 5.63 -14.21
CA GLU A 330 -29.09 6.64 -14.25
C GLU A 330 -27.69 6.02 -14.00
N GLU A 331 -27.57 5.07 -13.06
CA GLU A 331 -26.31 4.36 -12.82
C GLU A 331 -25.90 3.46 -14.02
N GLN A 332 -26.87 2.92 -14.76
CA GLN A 332 -26.62 2.16 -15.98
C GLN A 332 -26.22 3.06 -17.16
N GLU A 333 -26.93 4.17 -17.41
CA GLU A 333 -26.56 5.14 -18.46
C GLU A 333 -25.14 5.69 -18.23
N ARG A 334 -24.81 6.07 -16.99
CA ARG A 334 -23.46 6.52 -16.58
C ARG A 334 -22.38 5.42 -16.70
N TYR A 335 -22.78 4.14 -16.69
CA TYR A 335 -21.85 3.03 -16.93
C TYR A 335 -21.62 2.84 -18.43
N GLU A 336 -22.66 2.96 -19.25
CA GLU A 336 -22.59 2.87 -20.71
C GLU A 336 -21.80 4.05 -21.31
N GLU A 337 -22.05 5.29 -20.86
CA GLU A 337 -21.28 6.50 -21.25
C GLU A 337 -19.77 6.33 -20.99
N ARG A 338 -19.39 5.75 -19.84
CA ARG A 338 -17.99 5.50 -19.51
C ARG A 338 -17.36 4.40 -20.38
N LEU A 339 -18.17 3.43 -20.81
CA LEU A 339 -17.70 2.37 -21.70
C LEU A 339 -17.39 2.94 -23.09
N GLU A 340 -18.25 3.83 -23.59
CA GLU A 340 -18.02 4.56 -24.85
C GLU A 340 -16.79 5.48 -24.76
N GLU A 341 -16.62 6.25 -23.66
CA GLU A 341 -15.41 7.08 -23.42
C GLU A 341 -14.12 6.23 -23.35
N GLU A 342 -14.18 5.02 -22.80
CA GLU A 342 -13.03 4.11 -22.75
C GLU A 342 -12.74 3.43 -24.11
N GLU A 343 -13.75 3.23 -24.94
CA GLU A 343 -13.59 2.74 -26.32
C GLU A 343 -13.00 3.84 -27.23
N GLU A 344 -13.53 5.07 -27.19
CA GLU A 344 -12.98 6.23 -27.94
C GLU A 344 -11.52 6.52 -27.56
N ARG A 345 -11.19 6.54 -26.26
CA ARG A 345 -9.80 6.74 -25.80
C ARG A 345 -8.86 5.61 -26.25
N ARG A 346 -9.40 4.40 -26.47
CA ARG A 346 -8.62 3.26 -26.95
C ARG A 346 -8.39 3.33 -28.46
N GLU A 347 -9.38 3.78 -29.24
CA GLU A 347 -9.21 4.06 -30.67
C GLU A 347 -8.19 5.20 -30.89
N GLU A 348 -8.25 6.28 -30.11
CA GLU A 348 -7.24 7.37 -30.15
C GLU A 348 -5.82 6.89 -29.78
N GLU A 349 -5.70 5.98 -28.81
CA GLU A 349 -4.39 5.39 -28.44
C GLU A 349 -3.86 4.40 -29.50
N GLU A 350 -4.75 3.73 -30.24
CA GLU A 350 -4.37 2.86 -31.36
C GLU A 350 -3.94 3.69 -32.58
N GLU A 351 -4.68 4.76 -32.95
CA GLU A 351 -4.31 5.69 -34.02
C GLU A 351 -2.97 6.40 -33.73
N ARG A 352 -2.76 6.93 -32.51
CA ARG A 352 -1.48 7.54 -32.12
C ARG A 352 -0.31 6.55 -32.18
N ARG A 353 -0.58 5.26 -31.98
CA ARG A 353 0.45 4.21 -32.05
C ARG A 353 0.78 3.81 -33.48
N GLU A 354 -0.20 3.82 -34.39
CA GLU A 354 0.05 3.66 -35.83
C GLU A 354 0.87 4.85 -36.37
N GLU A 355 0.57 6.08 -35.95
CA GLU A 355 1.36 7.29 -36.31
C GLU A 355 2.81 7.21 -35.78
N GLU A 356 3.03 6.78 -34.53
CA GLU A 356 4.38 6.56 -33.96
C GLU A 356 5.14 5.41 -34.65
N GLU A 357 4.44 4.40 -35.19
CA GLU A 357 5.05 3.31 -35.96
C GLU A 357 5.42 3.76 -37.38
N GLU A 358 4.60 4.59 -38.04
CA GLU A 358 4.89 5.21 -39.35
C GLU A 358 6.06 6.21 -39.28
N GLU A 359 6.09 7.13 -38.30
CA GLU A 359 7.22 8.05 -38.07
C GLU A 359 8.53 7.27 -37.80
N ARG A 360 8.42 6.12 -37.13
CA ARG A 360 9.58 5.27 -36.84
C ARG A 360 10.05 4.47 -38.07
N GLU A 361 9.17 4.05 -38.96
CA GLU A 361 9.56 3.43 -40.23
C GLU A 361 10.22 4.46 -41.16
N GLU A 362 9.67 5.68 -41.28
CA GLU A 362 10.28 6.78 -42.07
C GLU A 362 11.68 7.14 -41.55
N ALA A 363 11.86 7.24 -40.23
CA ALA A 363 13.16 7.49 -39.60
C ALA A 363 14.14 6.29 -39.67
N GLU A 364 13.66 5.06 -39.92
CA GLU A 364 14.53 3.90 -40.19
C GLU A 364 14.94 3.86 -41.67
N GLU A 365 14.08 4.30 -42.60
CA GLU A 365 14.38 4.47 -44.03
C GLU A 365 15.40 5.60 -44.27
N GLU A 366 15.21 6.80 -43.69
CA GLU A 366 16.18 7.92 -43.80
C GLU A 366 17.59 7.51 -43.31
N ARG A 367 17.66 6.73 -42.22
CA ARG A 367 18.92 6.21 -41.68
C ARG A 367 19.56 5.11 -42.53
N LEU A 368 18.79 4.38 -43.33
CA LEU A 368 19.31 3.42 -44.29
C LEU A 368 19.85 4.15 -45.54
N GLU A 369 19.17 5.19 -46.02
CA GLU A 369 19.69 6.05 -47.09
C GLU A 369 21.00 6.75 -46.69
N GLU A 370 21.09 7.33 -45.47
CA GLU A 370 22.34 7.93 -44.95
C GLU A 370 23.48 6.89 -44.82
N GLU A 371 23.17 5.64 -44.46
CA GLU A 371 24.17 4.57 -44.37
C GLU A 371 24.61 4.04 -45.74
N GLU A 372 23.73 4.07 -46.76
CA GLU A 372 24.09 3.75 -48.14
C GLU A 372 24.96 4.86 -48.76
N GLU A 373 24.59 6.14 -48.64
CA GLU A 373 25.41 7.28 -49.11
C GLU A 373 26.80 7.30 -48.48
N ARG A 374 26.90 7.12 -47.15
CA ARG A 374 28.19 7.04 -46.44
C ARG A 374 29.04 5.85 -46.89
N ARG A 375 28.41 4.77 -47.37
CA ARG A 375 29.10 3.59 -47.87
C ARG A 375 29.60 3.79 -49.30
N GLU A 376 28.83 4.47 -50.16
CA GLU A 376 29.29 4.88 -51.48
C GLU A 376 30.49 5.86 -51.36
N GLU A 377 30.44 6.85 -50.46
CA GLU A 377 31.56 7.76 -50.18
C GLU A 377 32.81 7.01 -49.65
N GLU A 378 32.64 5.98 -48.81
CA GLU A 378 33.77 5.16 -48.34
C GLU A 378 34.34 4.24 -49.43
N GLU A 379 33.53 3.81 -50.40
CA GLU A 379 33.98 3.03 -51.56
C GLU A 379 34.72 3.93 -52.57
N GLU A 380 34.20 5.12 -52.90
CA GLU A 380 34.87 6.12 -53.75
C GLU A 380 36.22 6.56 -53.16
N ARG A 381 36.26 6.95 -51.87
CA ARG A 381 37.52 7.32 -51.18
C ARG A 381 38.55 6.19 -51.18
N ARG A 382 38.10 4.94 -51.22
CA ARG A 382 38.98 3.77 -51.26
C ARG A 382 39.50 3.48 -52.66
N GLU A 383 38.72 3.74 -53.71
CA GLU A 383 39.20 3.71 -55.09
C GLU A 383 40.25 4.82 -55.31
N GLU A 384 40.02 6.04 -54.80
CA GLU A 384 41.02 7.13 -54.83
C GLU A 384 42.33 6.76 -54.09
N GLU A 385 42.26 6.16 -52.90
CA GLU A 385 43.46 5.71 -52.14
C GLU A 385 44.18 4.54 -52.83
N GLU A 386 43.48 3.73 -53.63
CA GLU A 386 44.09 2.65 -54.44
C GLU A 386 44.76 3.22 -55.71
N GLU A 387 44.17 4.22 -56.37
CA GLU A 387 44.76 4.92 -57.52
C GLU A 387 46.01 5.74 -57.13
N GLU A 388 45.96 6.55 -56.04
CA GLU A 388 47.13 7.29 -55.52
C GLU A 388 48.31 6.34 -55.19
N ARG A 389 47.99 5.14 -54.72
CA ARG A 389 48.98 4.12 -54.38
C ARG A 389 49.54 3.37 -55.59
N GLU A 390 48.76 3.18 -56.66
CA GLU A 390 49.30 2.69 -57.93
C GLU A 390 50.22 3.74 -58.58
N GLU A 391 49.87 5.04 -58.53
CA GLU A 391 50.75 6.13 -58.97
C GLU A 391 52.07 6.19 -58.15
N GLU A 392 52.02 6.10 -56.81
CA GLU A 392 53.24 6.07 -55.97
C GLU A 392 54.13 4.84 -56.27
N GLU A 393 53.53 3.67 -56.56
CA GLU A 393 54.30 2.48 -56.92
C GLU A 393 54.88 2.55 -58.35
N GLU A 394 54.23 3.25 -59.28
CA GLU A 394 54.79 3.54 -60.61
C GLU A 394 55.94 4.57 -60.53
N GLU A 395 55.79 5.68 -59.81
CA GLU A 395 56.87 6.68 -59.61
C GLU A 395 58.09 6.04 -58.92
N ARG A 396 57.88 5.23 -57.87
CA ARG A 396 58.98 4.53 -57.18
C ARG A 396 59.69 3.51 -58.09
N ARG A 397 58.99 2.99 -59.11
CA ARG A 397 59.56 2.06 -60.09
C ARG A 397 60.35 2.78 -61.17
N GLU A 398 59.89 3.95 -61.63
CA GLU A 398 60.67 4.82 -62.52
C GLU A 398 61.96 5.31 -61.82
N GLU A 399 61.90 5.72 -60.54
CA GLU A 399 63.10 6.09 -59.76
C GLU A 399 64.08 4.91 -59.59
N GLU A 400 63.59 3.68 -59.42
CA GLU A 400 64.44 2.50 -59.34
C GLU A 400 65.08 2.15 -60.69
N GLU A 401 64.39 2.39 -61.82
CA GLU A 401 64.91 2.20 -63.17
C GLU A 401 65.98 3.26 -63.52
N GLU A 402 65.73 4.56 -63.26
CA GLU A 402 66.72 5.64 -63.44
C GLU A 402 67.99 5.40 -62.60
N ARG A 403 67.84 4.96 -61.33
CA ARG A 403 68.98 4.61 -60.48
C ARG A 403 69.79 3.40 -60.97
N LEU A 404 69.16 2.46 -61.68
CA LEU A 404 69.86 1.32 -62.27
C LEU A 404 70.62 1.74 -63.53
N GLU A 405 70.05 2.61 -64.36
CA GLU A 405 70.74 3.21 -65.51
C GLU A 405 71.95 4.05 -65.06
N GLU A 406 71.83 4.90 -64.03
CA GLU A 406 72.96 5.68 -63.48
C GLU A 406 74.06 4.76 -62.89
N GLU A 407 73.69 3.64 -62.25
CA GLU A 407 74.67 2.67 -61.74
C GLU A 407 75.34 1.86 -62.86
N GLU A 408 74.67 1.60 -63.98
CA GLU A 408 75.27 0.99 -65.17
C GLU A 408 76.22 1.96 -65.88
N GLU A 409 75.83 3.22 -66.12
CA GLU A 409 76.70 4.26 -66.71
C GLU A 409 77.96 4.49 -65.85
N ARG A 410 77.81 4.64 -64.53
CA ARG A 410 78.95 4.80 -63.60
C ARG A 410 79.88 3.59 -63.60
N ARG A 411 79.35 2.39 -63.90
CA ARG A 411 80.14 1.16 -64.00
C ARG A 411 80.88 1.07 -65.33
N GLU A 412 80.26 1.47 -66.44
CA GLU A 412 80.94 1.58 -67.73
C GLU A 412 82.08 2.62 -67.65
N GLU A 413 81.87 3.79 -67.02
CA GLU A 413 82.92 4.79 -66.78
C GLU A 413 84.05 4.26 -65.88
N GLU A 414 83.75 3.47 -64.85
CA GLU A 414 84.78 2.83 -64.00
C GLU A 414 85.54 1.72 -64.74
N GLU A 415 84.91 1.02 -65.68
CA GLU A 415 85.56 0.02 -66.54
C GLU A 415 86.44 0.68 -67.60
N GLU A 416 85.97 1.73 -68.28
CA GLU A 416 86.76 2.54 -69.24
C GLU A 416 87.98 3.19 -68.55
N ARG A 417 87.80 3.85 -67.40
CA ARG A 417 88.92 4.43 -66.63
C ARG A 417 89.93 3.36 -66.19
N ARG A 418 89.47 2.13 -65.96
CA ARG A 418 90.34 1.01 -65.59
C ARG A 418 91.09 0.43 -66.79
N GLU A 419 90.48 0.41 -67.97
CA GLU A 419 91.20 0.10 -69.22
C GLU A 419 92.25 1.18 -69.53
N GLU A 420 91.94 2.47 -69.36
CA GLU A 420 92.94 3.56 -69.46
C GLU A 420 94.09 3.41 -68.44
N GLU A 421 93.79 3.12 -67.15
CA GLU A 421 94.81 2.86 -66.13
C GLU A 421 95.66 1.59 -66.43
N GLU A 422 95.09 0.59 -67.12
CA GLU A 422 95.82 -0.62 -67.53
C GLU A 422 96.68 -0.36 -68.78
N GLU A 423 96.21 0.45 -69.74
CA GLU A 423 96.98 0.90 -70.92
C GLU A 423 98.14 1.84 -70.51
N GLU A 424 97.93 2.86 -69.67
CA GLU A 424 99.01 3.70 -69.12
C GLU A 424 100.07 2.85 -68.38
N ARG A 425 99.63 1.77 -67.72
CA ARG A 425 100.50 0.87 -66.96
C ARG A 425 101.25 -0.13 -67.85
N GLU A 426 100.68 -0.54 -68.98
CA GLU A 426 101.42 -1.27 -70.02
C GLU A 426 102.45 -0.34 -70.70
N GLU A 427 102.11 0.91 -71.01
CA GLU A 427 103.07 1.91 -71.51
C GLU A 427 104.22 2.17 -70.49
N GLU A 428 103.92 2.33 -69.19
CA GLU A 428 104.97 2.44 -68.15
C GLU A 428 105.87 1.18 -68.12
N TYR A 429 105.31 0.00 -68.41
CA TYR A 429 106.08 -1.25 -68.45
C TYR A 429 106.99 -1.34 -69.68
N GLU A 430 106.50 -0.94 -70.86
CA GLU A 430 107.31 -0.86 -72.10
C GLU A 430 108.47 0.15 -71.94
N ASP A 431 108.20 1.35 -71.41
CA ASP A 431 109.22 2.39 -71.22
C ASP A 431 110.25 1.98 -70.14
N ARG A 432 109.83 1.15 -69.16
CA ARG A 432 110.72 0.56 -68.16
C ARG A 432 111.58 -0.58 -68.70
N GLU A 433 111.15 -1.31 -69.73
CA GLU A 433 111.94 -2.35 -70.39
C GLU A 433 113.13 -1.77 -71.19
N ILE A 434 113.14 -0.45 -71.43
CA ILE A 434 114.23 0.28 -72.12
C ILE A 434 115.40 0.67 -71.17
N GLN A 435 115.34 0.33 -69.87
CA GLN A 435 116.52 0.38 -68.98
C GLN A 435 117.07 -1.03 -68.66
N PRO A 436 118.16 -1.48 -69.30
CA PRO A 436 118.75 -2.77 -69.01
C PRO A 436 119.27 -2.82 -67.57
N GLU A 437 118.79 -3.80 -66.80
CA GLU A 437 119.28 -4.07 -65.44
C GLU A 437 120.81 -4.16 -65.43
N ARG A 438 121.44 -3.24 -64.69
CA ARG A 438 122.87 -3.33 -64.40
C ARG A 438 123.10 -4.59 -63.56
N PRO A 439 123.95 -5.54 -63.99
CA PRO A 439 124.27 -6.69 -63.15
C PRO A 439 124.91 -6.20 -61.85
N ALA A 440 124.31 -6.57 -60.72
CA ALA A 440 124.85 -6.31 -59.39
C ALA A 440 126.11 -7.15 -59.16
N VAL A 441 127.23 -6.66 -59.68
CA VAL A 441 128.56 -7.21 -59.40
C VAL A 441 128.89 -6.92 -57.94
N ASN A 442 129.05 -7.98 -57.16
CA ASN A 442 129.72 -7.95 -55.86
C ASN A 442 131.02 -7.15 -55.96
N ASP A 443 131.14 -6.02 -55.24
CA ASP A 443 132.47 -5.55 -54.85
C ASP A 443 132.54 -5.26 -53.36
N SER A 444 133.58 -5.83 -52.76
CA SER A 444 133.87 -5.80 -51.34
C SER A 444 135.08 -4.91 -51.10
N LYS A 445 134.89 -3.60 -50.85
CA LYS A 445 135.97 -2.80 -50.23
C LYS A 445 135.57 -1.49 -49.54
N TRP A 446 135.61 -1.57 -48.20
CA TRP A 446 136.37 -0.70 -47.29
C TRP A 446 136.50 0.80 -47.56
N ARG A 447 136.00 1.57 -46.56
CA ARG A 447 136.15 3.01 -46.25
C ARG A 447 135.23 4.00 -46.97
#